data_AF-A0A1G8T3Z2-F1
#
_entry.id   AF-A0A1G8T3Z2-F1
#
_cell.length_a   1.000
_cell.length_b   1.000
_cell.length_c   1.000
_cell.angle_alpha   90.00
_cell.angle_beta   90.00
_cell.angle_gamma   90.00
#
_symmetry.space_group_name_H-M   'P 1'
#
loop_
_entity.id
_entity.type
_entity.pdbx_description
1 polymer ?
#
loop_
_entity_poly.entity_id
_entity_poly.type
_entity_poly.pdbx_seq_one_letter_code
_entity_poly.pdbx_strand_id
1 'polypeptide(L)'
;MSVLAPLAVCLVAVLCFGIGLWKTAIASSAKSVLSSVQAGVSAMSDPDMDDAAKERAVQKAGLSLIGKTFGLTTRLLATFALAALPIFAADLAGLVPYAASMDMMLRSEFIIGVSIVAILVGGGISRSFGTAQTEASDEPYNAGDQLVHTLAFASPAVMRGLGRLDDRLFARTISEVKLAHPVFITSLARGGTTAVLNALHGLPSVATHRYRDMPFMTAPLSWSRVYGSRARAVARRERAHGDGMEIDLDSPEAFDEVLWRLYWPEKYGARSISLWQESDQRPRAEDVFDRHFAKIGHLRRPETASDGNVHYLSKNNANIARLSLLPAMFPGCRIVVPLRSPGAHAASLLRQHRNFLERHATDAFTRRYMRDIGHLEFGSLLKPIAFDGFELSERDATEPDFWLSYWIAAFNEIARKRDACLFVTQDDLRARPQATMQALCEASGIPDNGADFTGHFRAGADSFNASAFSPGLLKEAEEIYAELSKGAVRG
;
A
#
# COMPACT_ATOMS: atom_id res chain seq x y z
N MET A 1 -34.20 -27.80 -26.52
CA MET A 1 -33.61 -28.73 -25.52
C MET A 1 -33.77 -28.10 -24.14
N SER A 2 -34.11 -28.90 -23.11
CA SER A 2 -34.23 -28.37 -21.75
C SER A 2 -32.88 -27.83 -21.26
N VAL A 3 -32.88 -26.66 -20.63
CA VAL A 3 -31.67 -25.98 -20.08
C VAL A 3 -30.90 -26.88 -19.10
N LEU A 4 -31.59 -27.88 -18.53
CA LEU A 4 -31.07 -28.85 -17.58
C LEU A 4 -29.99 -29.77 -18.17
N ALA A 5 -30.11 -30.19 -19.43
CA ALA A 5 -29.16 -31.12 -20.03
C ALA A 5 -27.78 -30.48 -20.28
N PRO A 6 -27.67 -29.28 -20.90
CA PRO A 6 -26.40 -28.56 -20.99
C PRO A 6 -25.81 -28.22 -19.62
N LEU A 7 -26.66 -27.83 -18.65
CA LEU A 7 -26.21 -27.52 -17.30
C LEU A 7 -25.54 -28.72 -16.63
N ALA A 8 -26.14 -29.91 -16.71
CA ALA A 8 -25.59 -31.13 -16.14
C ALA A 8 -24.22 -31.49 -16.76
N VAL A 9 -24.11 -31.42 -18.09
CA VAL A 9 -22.85 -31.67 -18.81
C VAL A 9 -21.77 -30.67 -18.38
N CYS A 10 -22.11 -29.39 -18.25
CA CYS A 10 -21.17 -28.35 -17.82
C CYS A 10 -20.74 -28.52 -16.36
N LEU A 11 -21.63 -28.96 -15.45
CA LEU A 11 -21.27 -29.26 -14.07
C LEU A 11 -20.31 -30.46 -13.96
N VAL A 12 -20.51 -31.50 -14.78
CA VAL A 12 -19.57 -32.63 -14.87
C VAL A 12 -18.23 -32.17 -15.43
N ALA A 13 -18.21 -31.30 -16.45
CA ALA A 13 -16.99 -30.71 -17.00
C ALA A 13 -16.20 -29.92 -15.94
N VAL A 14 -16.89 -29.12 -15.13
CA VAL A 14 -16.30 -28.37 -13.98
C VAL A 14 -15.72 -29.33 -12.94
N LEU A 15 -16.42 -30.42 -12.62
CA LEU A 15 -15.92 -31.43 -11.68
C LEU A 15 -14.67 -32.14 -12.22
N CYS A 16 -14.68 -32.51 -13.51
CA CYS A 16 -13.52 -33.06 -14.21
C CYS A 16 -12.34 -32.08 -14.21
N PHE A 17 -12.59 -30.78 -14.40
CA PHE A 17 -11.56 -29.74 -14.28
C PHE A 17 -10.96 -29.69 -12.86
N GLY A 18 -11.80 -29.72 -11.82
CA GLY A 18 -11.36 -29.75 -10.42
C GLY A 18 -10.51 -30.99 -10.09
N ILE A 19 -10.93 -32.17 -10.56
CA ILE A 19 -10.16 -33.42 -10.43
C ILE A 19 -8.84 -33.31 -11.17
N GLY A 20 -8.83 -32.71 -12.37
CA GLY A 20 -7.63 -32.48 -13.15
C GLY A 20 -6.62 -31.61 -12.40
N LEU A 21 -7.06 -30.49 -11.81
CA LEU A 21 -6.21 -29.64 -10.98
C LEU A 21 -5.55 -30.40 -9.82
N TRP A 22 -6.32 -31.27 -9.15
CA TRP A 22 -5.82 -32.07 -8.02
C TRP A 22 -4.86 -33.18 -8.48
N LYS A 23 -5.26 -34.01 -9.44
CA LYS A 23 -4.44 -35.16 -9.90
C LYS A 23 -3.17 -34.76 -10.63
N THR A 24 -3.19 -33.65 -11.36
CA THR A 24 -2.00 -33.16 -12.07
C THR A 24 -1.04 -32.40 -11.15
N ALA A 25 -1.46 -32.13 -9.90
CA ALA A 25 -0.69 -31.39 -8.91
C ALA A 25 -0.19 -30.04 -9.46
N ILE A 26 -1.02 -29.32 -10.22
CA ILE A 26 -0.66 -28.03 -10.83
C ILE A 26 -0.12 -27.04 -9.81
N ALA A 27 -0.69 -27.01 -8.59
CA ALA A 27 -0.24 -26.11 -7.53
C ALA A 27 1.21 -26.38 -7.10
N SER A 28 1.63 -27.64 -6.96
CA SER A 28 3.02 -27.97 -6.60
C SER A 28 3.97 -27.73 -7.76
N SER A 29 3.53 -27.99 -8.99
CA SER A 29 4.29 -27.69 -10.21
C SER A 29 4.53 -26.18 -10.36
N ALA A 30 3.52 -25.34 -10.09
CA ALA A 30 3.64 -23.89 -10.13
C ALA A 30 4.63 -23.37 -9.06
N LYS A 31 4.58 -23.90 -7.84
CA LYS A 31 5.58 -23.61 -6.79
C LYS A 31 7.00 -23.98 -7.22
N SER A 32 7.16 -25.10 -7.91
CA SER A 32 8.47 -25.55 -8.42
C SER A 32 9.02 -24.68 -9.54
N VAL A 33 8.16 -24.12 -10.41
CA VAL A 33 8.54 -23.11 -11.41
C VAL A 33 9.06 -21.86 -10.70
N LEU A 34 8.34 -21.39 -9.68
CA LEU A 34 8.71 -20.19 -8.92
C LEU A 34 10.06 -20.36 -8.19
N SER A 35 10.32 -21.54 -7.61
CA SER A 35 11.61 -21.82 -6.96
C SER A 35 12.79 -21.85 -7.94
N SER A 36 12.59 -22.25 -9.21
CA SER A 36 13.64 -22.14 -10.23
C SER A 36 13.95 -20.69 -10.61
N VAL A 37 12.94 -19.81 -10.62
CA VAL A 37 13.14 -18.37 -10.84
C VAL A 37 13.92 -17.77 -9.67
N GLN A 38 13.54 -18.09 -8.43
CA GLN A 38 14.25 -17.62 -7.23
C GLN A 38 15.70 -18.10 -7.21
N ALA A 39 15.97 -19.38 -7.51
CA ALA A 39 17.34 -19.90 -7.55
C ALA A 39 18.23 -19.18 -8.58
N GLY A 40 17.69 -18.80 -9.74
CA GLY A 40 18.42 -18.03 -10.75
C GLY A 40 18.72 -16.60 -10.30
N VAL A 41 17.75 -15.95 -9.65
CA VAL A 41 17.92 -14.59 -9.10
C VAL A 41 18.91 -14.59 -7.94
N SER A 42 18.81 -15.55 -7.01
CA SER A 42 19.72 -15.69 -5.87
C SER A 42 21.16 -15.88 -6.30
N ALA A 43 21.42 -16.71 -7.31
CA ALA A 43 22.76 -16.92 -7.85
C ALA A 43 23.34 -15.65 -8.48
N MET A 44 22.53 -14.81 -9.13
CA MET A 44 23.00 -13.53 -9.67
C MET A 44 23.38 -12.51 -8.59
N SER A 45 22.71 -12.57 -7.44
CA SER A 45 22.93 -11.67 -6.30
C SER A 45 23.97 -12.16 -5.30
N ASP A 46 24.52 -13.35 -5.47
CA ASP A 46 25.49 -13.94 -4.55
C ASP A 46 26.88 -13.26 -4.71
N PRO A 47 27.38 -12.55 -3.70
CA PRO A 47 28.67 -11.85 -3.77
C PRO A 47 29.87 -12.82 -3.70
N ASP A 48 29.68 -14.04 -3.21
CA ASP A 48 30.74 -15.04 -3.03
C ASP A 48 30.95 -15.92 -4.29
N MET A 49 30.09 -15.77 -5.30
CA MET A 49 30.18 -16.47 -6.57
C MET A 49 30.96 -15.67 -7.63
N ASP A 50 31.93 -16.31 -8.28
CA ASP A 50 32.59 -15.76 -9.46
C ASP A 50 31.65 -15.70 -10.68
N ASP A 51 32.00 -14.89 -11.68
CA ASP A 51 31.13 -14.65 -12.85
C ASP A 51 30.84 -15.92 -13.67
N ALA A 52 31.78 -16.87 -13.72
CA ALA A 52 31.61 -18.13 -14.44
C ALA A 52 30.66 -19.10 -13.68
N ALA A 53 30.70 -19.07 -12.35
CA ALA A 53 29.80 -19.81 -11.48
C ALA A 53 28.39 -19.22 -11.53
N LYS A 54 28.26 -17.89 -11.56
CA LYS A 54 26.98 -17.19 -11.77
C LYS A 54 26.36 -17.56 -13.09
N GLU A 55 27.13 -17.51 -14.18
CA GLU A 55 26.66 -17.87 -15.52
C GLU A 55 26.14 -19.32 -15.58
N ARG A 56 26.89 -20.28 -15.03
CA ARG A 56 26.47 -21.69 -14.96
C ARG A 56 25.22 -21.90 -14.12
N ALA A 57 25.10 -21.21 -12.99
CA ALA A 57 23.95 -21.30 -12.11
C ALA A 57 22.69 -20.72 -12.76
N VAL A 58 22.80 -19.57 -13.44
CA VAL A 58 21.72 -18.95 -14.22
C VAL A 58 21.32 -19.85 -15.39
N GLN A 59 22.27 -20.43 -16.12
CA GLN A 59 21.99 -21.35 -17.22
C GLN A 59 21.25 -22.61 -16.74
N LYS A 60 21.68 -23.19 -15.62
CA LYS A 60 21.02 -24.34 -14.98
C LYS A 60 19.62 -24.00 -14.48
N ALA A 61 19.44 -22.84 -13.88
CA ALA A 61 18.13 -22.34 -13.46
C ALA A 61 17.21 -22.09 -14.67
N GLY A 62 17.75 -21.55 -15.77
CA GLY A 62 17.03 -21.33 -17.03
C GLY A 62 16.56 -22.63 -17.69
N LEU A 63 17.44 -23.64 -17.81
CA LEU A 63 17.06 -24.96 -18.34
C LEU A 63 16.02 -25.66 -17.45
N SER A 64 16.19 -25.57 -16.12
CA SER A 64 15.21 -26.06 -15.16
C SER A 64 13.86 -25.35 -15.29
N LEU A 65 13.87 -24.03 -15.48
CA LEU A 65 12.68 -23.22 -15.68
C LEU A 65 11.93 -23.63 -16.95
N ILE A 66 12.63 -23.82 -18.07
CA ILE A 66 12.03 -24.28 -19.33
C ILE A 66 11.36 -25.65 -19.12
N GLY A 67 12.08 -26.62 -18.53
CA GLY A 67 11.53 -27.96 -18.29
C GLY A 67 10.31 -27.96 -17.36
N LYS A 68 10.36 -27.19 -16.28
CA LYS A 68 9.24 -27.07 -15.33
C LYS A 68 8.05 -26.30 -15.92
N THR A 69 8.30 -25.28 -16.73
CA THR A 69 7.25 -24.50 -17.43
C THR A 69 6.55 -25.35 -18.48
N PHE A 70 7.31 -26.15 -19.24
CA PHE A 70 6.76 -27.15 -20.14
C PHE A 70 5.90 -28.17 -19.37
N GLY A 71 6.42 -28.68 -18.24
CA GLY A 71 5.67 -29.57 -17.36
C GLY A 71 4.40 -28.93 -16.77
N LEU A 72 4.40 -27.64 -16.47
CA LEU A 72 3.20 -26.93 -16.00
C LEU A 72 2.18 -26.78 -17.13
N THR A 73 2.65 -26.43 -18.33
CA THR A 73 1.81 -26.27 -19.52
C THR A 73 1.14 -27.59 -19.91
N THR A 74 1.87 -28.70 -19.92
CA THR A 74 1.29 -30.02 -20.22
C THR A 74 0.25 -30.45 -19.21
N ARG A 75 0.46 -30.17 -17.92
CA ARG A 75 -0.54 -30.43 -16.86
C ARG A 75 -1.80 -29.58 -17.01
N LEU A 76 -1.65 -28.31 -17.36
CA LEU A 76 -2.78 -27.43 -17.66
C LEU A 76 -3.57 -27.94 -18.87
N LEU A 77 -2.88 -28.28 -19.97
CA LEU A 77 -3.50 -28.87 -21.15
C LEU A 77 -4.23 -30.18 -20.83
N ALA A 78 -3.63 -31.07 -20.03
CA ALA A 78 -4.27 -32.30 -19.59
C ALA A 78 -5.53 -32.04 -18.74
N THR A 79 -5.51 -31.00 -17.91
CA THR A 79 -6.66 -30.60 -17.09
C THR A 79 -7.81 -30.05 -17.94
N PHE A 80 -7.50 -29.20 -18.93
CA PHE A 80 -8.49 -28.72 -19.90
C PHE A 80 -9.03 -29.85 -20.78
N ALA A 81 -8.17 -30.77 -21.23
CA ALA A 81 -8.58 -31.95 -21.98
C ALA A 81 -9.55 -32.82 -21.16
N LEU A 82 -9.23 -33.09 -19.89
CA LEU A 82 -10.10 -33.83 -18.99
C LEU A 82 -11.46 -33.15 -18.79
N ALA A 83 -11.48 -31.81 -18.68
CA ALA A 83 -12.71 -31.03 -18.57
C ALA A 83 -13.53 -31.00 -19.87
N ALA A 84 -12.88 -31.13 -21.03
CA ALA A 84 -13.55 -31.16 -22.32
C ALA A 84 -14.20 -32.52 -22.64
N LEU A 85 -13.71 -33.63 -22.06
CA LEU A 85 -14.21 -34.98 -22.32
C LEU A 85 -15.73 -35.14 -22.14
N PRO A 86 -16.37 -34.67 -21.04
CA PRO A 86 -17.81 -34.79 -20.87
C PRO A 86 -18.61 -34.04 -21.94
N ILE A 87 -18.08 -32.91 -22.41
CA ILE A 87 -18.73 -32.07 -23.43
C ILE A 87 -18.70 -32.77 -24.79
N PHE A 88 -17.52 -33.25 -25.21
CA PHE A 88 -17.39 -33.99 -26.47
C PHE A 88 -18.12 -35.34 -26.43
N ALA A 89 -18.12 -36.04 -25.29
CA ALA A 89 -18.87 -37.28 -25.13
C ALA A 89 -20.38 -37.07 -25.22
N ALA A 90 -20.91 -35.99 -24.64
CA ALA A 90 -22.33 -35.66 -24.73
C ALA A 90 -22.75 -35.26 -26.15
N ASP A 91 -21.89 -34.57 -26.90
CA ASP A 91 -22.10 -34.22 -28.30
C ASP A 91 -22.10 -35.46 -29.20
N LEU A 92 -21.08 -36.32 -29.06
CA LEU A 92 -20.95 -37.56 -29.83
C LEU A 92 -22.10 -38.54 -29.58
N ALA A 93 -22.60 -38.59 -28.34
CA ALA A 93 -23.76 -39.40 -27.96
C ALA A 93 -25.11 -38.80 -28.40
N GLY A 94 -25.12 -37.60 -29.00
CA GLY A 94 -26.33 -36.89 -29.41
C GLY A 94 -27.18 -36.36 -28.24
N LEU A 95 -26.62 -36.29 -27.04
CA LEU A 95 -27.31 -35.88 -25.82
C LEU A 95 -27.40 -34.36 -25.68
N VAL A 96 -26.29 -33.66 -25.95
CA VAL A 96 -26.19 -32.20 -25.89
C VAL A 96 -25.22 -31.70 -26.97
N PRO A 97 -25.66 -30.84 -27.91
CA PRO A 97 -24.78 -30.23 -28.89
C PRO A 97 -23.65 -29.43 -28.24
N TYR A 98 -22.45 -29.50 -28.81
CA TYR A 98 -21.28 -28.74 -28.35
C TYR A 98 -21.58 -27.25 -28.13
N ALA A 99 -22.25 -26.61 -29.09
CA ALA A 99 -22.61 -25.19 -29.03
C ALA A 99 -23.48 -24.85 -27.82
N ALA A 100 -24.44 -25.72 -27.46
CA ALA A 100 -25.32 -25.49 -26.32
C ALA A 100 -24.57 -25.59 -24.97
N SER A 101 -23.53 -26.43 -24.89
CA SER A 101 -22.65 -26.50 -23.72
C SER A 101 -21.74 -25.27 -23.63
N MET A 102 -21.20 -24.80 -24.76
CA MET A 102 -20.38 -23.57 -24.79
C MET A 102 -21.18 -22.34 -24.41
N ASP A 103 -22.39 -22.17 -24.96
CA ASP A 103 -23.29 -21.07 -24.60
C ASP A 103 -23.59 -21.07 -23.10
N MET A 104 -23.85 -22.25 -22.51
CA MET A 104 -24.06 -22.38 -21.07
C MET A 104 -22.83 -21.96 -20.26
N MET A 105 -21.64 -22.44 -20.62
CA MET A 105 -20.39 -22.11 -19.91
C MET A 105 -20.04 -20.62 -19.95
N LEU A 106 -20.44 -19.91 -21.01
CA LEU A 106 -20.17 -18.49 -21.18
C LEU A 106 -21.21 -17.56 -20.49
N ARG A 107 -22.29 -18.12 -19.93
CA ARG A 107 -23.28 -17.33 -19.19
C ARG A 107 -22.73 -16.81 -17.87
N SER A 108 -22.95 -15.53 -17.60
CA SER A 108 -22.59 -14.86 -16.34
C SER A 108 -23.13 -15.60 -15.12
N GLU A 109 -24.39 -16.05 -15.15
CA GLU A 109 -25.03 -16.77 -14.03
C GLU A 109 -24.32 -18.08 -13.71
N PHE A 110 -23.91 -18.84 -14.73
CA PHE A 110 -23.21 -20.12 -14.57
C PHE A 110 -21.82 -19.90 -13.99
N ILE A 111 -21.07 -18.94 -14.53
CA ILE A 111 -19.72 -18.57 -14.04
C ILE A 111 -19.78 -18.14 -12.58
N ILE A 112 -20.72 -17.25 -12.22
CA ILE A 112 -20.88 -16.77 -10.83
C ILE A 112 -21.28 -17.92 -9.91
N GLY A 113 -22.27 -18.72 -10.30
CA GLY A 113 -22.77 -19.84 -9.49
C GLY A 113 -21.71 -20.89 -9.20
N VAL A 114 -20.99 -21.34 -10.24
CA VAL A 114 -19.90 -22.32 -10.10
C VAL A 114 -18.75 -21.75 -9.27
N SER A 115 -18.40 -20.48 -9.46
CA SER A 115 -17.34 -19.83 -8.68
C SER A 115 -17.65 -19.79 -7.19
N ILE A 116 -18.90 -19.46 -6.81
CA ILE A 116 -19.35 -19.46 -5.41
C ILE A 116 -19.23 -20.88 -4.82
N VAL A 117 -19.73 -21.89 -5.53
CA VAL A 117 -19.67 -23.29 -5.07
C VAL A 117 -18.22 -23.76 -4.93
N ALA A 118 -17.35 -23.44 -5.90
CA ALA A 118 -15.93 -23.79 -5.84
C ALA A 118 -15.23 -23.15 -4.63
N ILE A 119 -15.55 -21.90 -4.31
CA ILE A 119 -15.03 -21.19 -3.13
C ILE A 119 -15.52 -21.86 -1.84
N LEU A 120 -16.81 -22.19 -1.74
CA LEU A 120 -17.39 -22.84 -0.56
C LEU A 120 -16.82 -24.25 -0.34
N VAL A 121 -16.69 -25.05 -1.41
CA VAL A 121 -16.11 -26.39 -1.36
C VAL A 121 -14.62 -26.32 -1.02
N GLY A 122 -13.86 -25.41 -1.64
CA GLY A 122 -12.46 -25.19 -1.32
C GLY A 122 -12.25 -24.76 0.14
N GLY A 123 -13.09 -23.85 0.64
CA GLY A 123 -13.08 -23.42 2.05
C GLY A 123 -13.48 -24.54 3.03
N GLY A 124 -14.38 -25.44 2.62
CA GLY A 124 -14.77 -26.62 3.40
C GLY A 124 -13.67 -27.69 3.47
N ILE A 125 -13.07 -28.05 2.34
CA ILE A 125 -11.98 -29.04 2.25
C ILE A 125 -10.74 -28.56 3.02
N SER A 126 -10.40 -27.26 2.93
CA SER A 126 -9.29 -26.66 3.68
C SER A 126 -9.51 -26.65 5.20
N ARG A 127 -10.76 -26.79 5.69
CA ARG A 127 -11.07 -26.88 7.13
C ARG A 127 -11.05 -28.32 7.64
N SER A 128 -11.43 -29.29 6.80
CA SER A 128 -11.48 -30.71 7.18
C SER A 128 -10.12 -31.41 7.07
N PHE A 129 -9.26 -30.98 6.14
CA PHE A 129 -7.87 -31.43 6.08
C PHE A 129 -7.00 -30.34 6.68
N GLY A 130 -6.71 -30.46 7.97
CA GLY A 130 -5.86 -29.53 8.71
C GLY A 130 -4.58 -29.26 7.91
N THR A 131 -4.42 -28.02 7.45
CA THR A 131 -3.16 -27.56 6.87
C THR A 131 -2.09 -27.75 7.93
N ALA A 132 -1.17 -28.69 7.68
CA ALA A 132 0.05 -28.86 8.46
C ALA A 132 0.65 -27.48 8.73
N GLN A 133 0.90 -27.19 10.00
CA GLN A 133 1.64 -26.01 10.43
C GLN A 133 2.96 -26.01 9.66
N THR A 134 3.05 -25.12 8.67
CA THR A 134 4.34 -24.79 8.07
C THR A 134 4.98 -23.87 9.10
N GLU A 135 6.06 -24.34 9.71
CA GLU A 135 6.90 -23.53 10.60
C GLU A 135 7.20 -22.19 9.93
N ALA A 136 7.04 -21.13 10.70
CA ALA A 136 7.25 -19.77 10.25
C ALA A 136 8.70 -19.60 9.81
N SER A 137 8.92 -19.50 8.50
CA SER A 137 10.15 -18.94 7.95
C SER A 137 10.24 -17.47 8.38
N ASP A 138 11.42 -17.02 8.82
CA ASP A 138 11.74 -15.63 9.17
C ASP A 138 11.63 -14.64 7.99
N GLU A 139 11.24 -15.10 6.79
CA GLU A 139 10.96 -14.19 5.67
C GLU A 139 9.62 -13.44 5.86
N PRO A 140 9.58 -12.11 5.64
CA PRO A 140 8.43 -11.27 5.98
C PRO A 140 7.12 -11.63 5.24
N TYR A 141 7.20 -12.28 4.07
CA TYR A 141 6.05 -12.64 3.22
C TYR A 141 6.26 -14.00 2.54
N ASN A 142 5.25 -14.89 2.61
CA ASN A 142 5.27 -16.16 1.87
C ASN A 142 5.11 -15.89 0.36
N ALA A 143 5.65 -16.77 -0.49
CA ALA A 143 5.59 -16.70 -1.94
C ALA A 143 4.17 -16.46 -2.51
N GLY A 144 3.13 -16.96 -1.83
CA GLY A 144 1.73 -16.69 -2.19
C GLY A 144 1.34 -15.22 -2.02
N ASP A 145 1.72 -14.61 -0.90
CA ASP A 145 1.47 -13.19 -0.63
C ASP A 145 2.21 -12.30 -1.63
N GLN A 146 3.45 -12.67 -1.98
CA GLN A 146 4.25 -11.97 -2.98
C GLN A 146 3.62 -12.03 -4.38
N LEU A 147 2.96 -13.15 -4.74
CA LEU A 147 2.25 -13.30 -6.02
C LEU A 147 0.98 -12.45 -6.06
N VAL A 148 0.16 -12.48 -5.01
CA VAL A 148 -1.06 -11.65 -4.95
C VAL A 148 -0.68 -10.17 -4.99
N HIS A 149 0.35 -9.76 -4.25
CA HIS A 149 0.91 -8.41 -4.33
C HIS A 149 1.36 -8.08 -5.76
N THR A 150 2.14 -8.96 -6.38
CA THR A 150 2.58 -8.79 -7.77
C THR A 150 1.43 -8.57 -8.73
N LEU A 151 0.35 -9.32 -8.60
CA LEU A 151 -0.84 -9.22 -9.45
C LEU A 151 -1.65 -7.95 -9.17
N ALA A 152 -1.84 -7.60 -7.89
CA ALA A 152 -2.59 -6.40 -7.49
C ALA A 152 -1.95 -5.12 -8.03
N PHE A 153 -0.61 -5.06 -8.07
CA PHE A 153 0.16 -3.92 -8.57
C PHE A 153 0.67 -4.10 -10.02
N ALA A 154 0.29 -5.19 -10.71
CA ALA A 154 0.82 -5.53 -12.03
C ALA A 154 0.48 -4.48 -13.10
N SER A 155 -0.66 -3.80 -12.97
CA SER A 155 -1.13 -2.88 -14.00
C SER A 155 -2.00 -1.75 -13.42
N PRO A 156 -1.67 -0.48 -13.74
CA PRO A 156 -2.55 0.66 -13.48
C PRO A 156 -3.97 0.50 -14.04
N ALA A 157 -4.12 -0.18 -15.18
CA ALA A 157 -5.44 -0.42 -15.76
C ALA A 157 -6.26 -1.39 -14.91
N VAL A 158 -5.62 -2.44 -14.36
CA VAL A 158 -6.27 -3.38 -13.44
C VAL A 158 -6.70 -2.67 -12.16
N MET A 159 -5.83 -1.88 -11.55
CA MET A 159 -6.17 -1.10 -10.34
C MET A 159 -7.36 -0.16 -10.59
N ARG A 160 -7.38 0.59 -11.70
CA ARG A 160 -8.54 1.43 -12.07
C ARG A 160 -9.80 0.61 -12.32
N GLY A 161 -9.67 -0.55 -12.97
CA GLY A 161 -10.79 -1.45 -13.24
C GLY A 161 -11.42 -2.00 -11.95
N LEU A 162 -10.59 -2.47 -11.02
CA LEU A 162 -11.02 -2.94 -9.71
C LEU A 162 -11.71 -1.83 -8.92
N GLY A 163 -11.12 -0.62 -8.88
CA GLY A 163 -11.75 0.52 -8.21
C GLY A 163 -13.12 0.89 -8.77
N ARG A 164 -13.28 0.90 -10.11
CA ARG A 164 -14.58 1.15 -10.76
C ARG A 164 -15.61 0.04 -10.50
N LEU A 165 -15.17 -1.21 -10.46
CA LEU A 165 -16.05 -2.33 -10.12
C LEU A 165 -16.55 -2.18 -8.68
N ASP A 166 -15.64 -1.86 -7.75
CA ASP A 166 -15.94 -1.62 -6.35
C ASP A 166 -16.90 -0.43 -6.18
N ASP A 167 -16.69 0.68 -6.90
CA ASP A 167 -17.62 1.83 -6.92
C ASP A 167 -19.03 1.41 -7.34
N ARG A 168 -19.15 0.56 -8.37
CA ARG A 168 -20.45 0.10 -8.89
C ARG A 168 -21.15 -0.86 -7.93
N LEU A 169 -20.42 -1.81 -7.38
CA LEU A 169 -20.98 -2.83 -6.48
C LEU A 169 -21.48 -2.24 -5.15
N PHE A 170 -20.91 -1.11 -4.74
CA PHE A 170 -21.17 -0.49 -3.44
C PHE A 170 -21.67 0.96 -3.54
N ALA A 171 -22.23 1.36 -4.69
CA ALA A 171 -22.66 2.74 -4.93
C ALA A 171 -23.57 3.30 -3.82
N ARG A 172 -24.54 2.49 -3.37
CA ARG A 172 -25.45 2.86 -2.27
C ARG A 172 -24.69 3.07 -0.96
N THR A 173 -23.85 2.10 -0.59
CA THR A 173 -23.02 2.16 0.62
C THR A 173 -22.14 3.41 0.64
N ILE A 174 -21.53 3.75 -0.49
CA ILE A 174 -20.69 4.95 -0.64
C ILE A 174 -21.54 6.22 -0.48
N SER A 175 -22.71 6.29 -1.11
CA SER A 175 -23.57 7.49 -1.07
C SER A 175 -24.17 7.80 0.32
N GLU A 176 -24.30 6.80 1.19
CA GLU A 176 -24.83 6.95 2.56
C GLU A 176 -23.74 7.47 3.54
N VAL A 177 -22.48 7.53 3.11
CA VAL A 177 -21.37 8.00 3.94
C VAL A 177 -21.29 9.52 3.90
N LYS A 178 -21.75 10.15 4.97
CA LYS A 178 -21.43 11.54 5.30
C LYS A 178 -19.97 11.69 5.74
N LEU A 179 -19.17 12.36 4.90
CA LEU A 179 -17.81 12.74 5.23
C LEU A 179 -17.78 14.20 5.71
N ALA A 180 -16.95 14.46 6.71
CA ALA A 180 -16.48 15.81 7.00
C ALA A 180 -15.27 16.14 6.11
N HIS A 181 -14.77 17.37 6.21
CA HIS A 181 -13.56 17.78 5.50
C HIS A 181 -12.38 16.85 5.83
N PRO A 182 -11.62 16.41 4.82
CA PRO A 182 -10.48 15.53 5.03
C PRO A 182 -9.35 16.26 5.78
N VAL A 183 -8.57 15.49 6.52
CA VAL A 183 -7.39 15.97 7.23
C VAL A 183 -6.16 15.27 6.65
N PHE A 184 -5.19 16.07 6.21
CA PHE A 184 -3.95 15.60 5.61
C PHE A 184 -2.78 15.82 6.58
N ILE A 185 -2.10 14.76 7.00
CA ILE A 185 -0.87 14.85 7.77
C ILE A 185 0.31 14.72 6.81
N THR A 186 1.16 15.74 6.74
CA THR A 186 2.34 15.72 5.88
C THR A 186 3.53 16.43 6.49
N SER A 187 4.73 15.93 6.19
CA SER A 187 6.04 16.49 6.51
C SER A 187 7.06 15.61 5.79
N LEU A 188 8.34 15.96 5.82
CA LEU A 188 9.37 15.02 5.38
C LEU A 188 9.27 13.74 6.23
N ALA A 189 9.64 12.60 5.64
CA ALA A 189 9.69 11.34 6.36
C ALA A 189 10.52 11.50 7.64
N ARG A 190 10.15 10.82 8.73
CA ARG A 190 10.78 11.01 10.07
C ARG A 190 10.49 12.36 10.73
N GLY A 191 9.54 13.15 10.19
CA GLY A 191 9.07 14.42 10.74
C GLY A 191 8.01 14.32 11.84
N GLY A 192 7.60 13.12 12.25
CA GLY A 192 6.61 12.92 13.33
C GLY A 192 5.17 12.70 12.86
N THR A 193 4.96 12.66 11.55
CA THR A 193 3.66 12.38 10.91
C THR A 193 2.99 11.09 11.39
N THR A 194 3.77 10.04 11.67
CA THR A 194 3.23 8.75 12.12
C THR A 194 2.75 8.79 13.56
N ALA A 195 3.42 9.55 14.43
CA ALA A 195 2.98 9.71 15.83
C ALA A 195 1.64 10.46 15.87
N VAL A 196 1.51 11.54 15.10
CA VAL A 196 0.24 12.28 14.96
C VAL A 196 -0.85 11.42 14.32
N LEU A 197 -0.52 10.63 13.29
CA LEU A 197 -1.45 9.67 12.69
C LEU A 197 -1.97 8.68 13.73
N ASN A 198 -1.09 8.08 14.54
CA ASN A 198 -1.48 7.12 15.57
C ASN A 198 -2.35 7.75 16.66
N ALA A 199 -2.04 8.99 17.07
CA ALA A 199 -2.82 9.73 18.05
C ALA A 199 -4.25 10.04 17.54
N LEU A 200 -4.39 10.45 16.28
CA LEU A 200 -5.70 10.76 15.68
C LEU A 200 -6.46 9.50 15.23
N HIS A 201 -5.77 8.44 14.83
CA HIS A 201 -6.40 7.22 14.32
C HIS A 201 -7.34 6.55 15.33
N GLY A 202 -7.06 6.69 16.62
CA GLY A 202 -7.88 6.11 17.68
C GLY A 202 -9.22 6.80 17.89
N LEU A 203 -9.46 7.95 17.27
CA LEU A 203 -10.67 8.75 17.49
C LEU A 203 -11.86 8.18 16.69
N PRO A 204 -13.07 8.09 17.29
CA PRO A 204 -14.25 7.50 16.65
C PRO A 204 -14.68 8.17 15.34
N SER A 205 -14.40 9.46 15.18
CA SER A 205 -14.76 10.27 14.01
C SER A 205 -13.72 10.22 12.89
N VAL A 206 -12.66 9.42 13.02
CA VAL A 206 -11.53 9.36 12.09
C VAL A 206 -11.52 8.04 11.32
N ALA A 207 -11.38 8.13 9.99
CA ALA A 207 -11.16 6.99 9.12
C ALA A 207 -9.85 7.14 8.35
N THR A 208 -9.05 6.07 8.31
CA THR A 208 -7.79 6.05 7.55
C THR A 208 -7.52 4.64 7.05
N HIS A 209 -6.59 4.56 6.10
CA HIS A 209 -6.07 3.31 5.60
C HIS A 209 -5.33 2.52 6.66
N ARG A 210 -5.46 1.19 6.59
CA ARG A 210 -4.77 0.24 7.46
C ARG A 210 -4.04 -0.80 6.63
N TYR A 211 -3.05 -1.47 7.20
CA TYR A 211 -2.32 -2.56 6.54
C TYR A 211 -3.23 -3.64 5.92
N ARG A 212 -4.38 -3.94 6.54
CA ARG A 212 -5.38 -4.87 5.99
C ARG A 212 -6.02 -4.47 4.66
N ASP A 213 -5.93 -3.21 4.25
CA ASP A 213 -6.46 -2.75 2.97
C ASP A 213 -5.60 -3.23 1.79
N MET A 214 -4.37 -3.65 2.07
CA MET A 214 -3.51 -4.32 1.11
C MET A 214 -3.98 -5.75 0.83
N PRO A 215 -3.75 -6.25 -0.40
CA PRO A 215 -3.05 -5.58 -1.50
C PRO A 215 -3.98 -4.79 -2.43
N PHE A 216 -5.30 -4.88 -2.28
CA PHE A 216 -6.29 -4.29 -3.21
C PHE A 216 -6.77 -2.90 -2.78
N MET A 217 -5.82 -1.97 -2.68
CA MET A 217 -6.06 -0.61 -2.16
C MET A 217 -7.18 0.18 -2.87
N THR A 218 -7.39 -0.06 -4.16
CA THR A 218 -8.42 0.64 -4.97
C THR A 218 -9.82 0.05 -4.81
N ALA A 219 -9.94 -1.17 -4.29
CA ALA A 219 -11.20 -1.89 -4.10
C ALA A 219 -11.38 -2.41 -2.66
N PRO A 220 -11.28 -1.51 -1.64
CA PRO A 220 -11.22 -1.92 -0.24
C PRO A 220 -12.54 -2.56 0.25
N LEU A 221 -13.70 -2.22 -0.33
CA LEU A 221 -14.99 -2.80 0.08
C LEU A 221 -15.15 -4.26 -0.39
N SER A 222 -14.77 -4.54 -1.63
CA SER A 222 -14.72 -5.90 -2.15
C SER A 222 -13.71 -6.73 -1.38
N TRP A 223 -12.52 -6.17 -1.12
CA TRP A 223 -11.47 -6.85 -0.38
C TRP A 223 -11.90 -7.19 1.05
N SER A 224 -12.54 -6.25 1.76
CA SER A 224 -13.02 -6.49 3.12
C SER A 224 -14.07 -7.59 3.20
N ARG A 225 -14.88 -7.81 2.15
CA ARG A 225 -15.82 -8.95 2.08
C ARG A 225 -15.11 -10.29 1.88
N VAL A 226 -14.05 -10.32 1.07
CA VAL A 226 -13.26 -11.54 0.81
C VAL A 226 -12.43 -11.93 2.04
N TYR A 227 -11.89 -10.93 2.72
CA TYR A 227 -10.98 -11.10 3.86
C TYR A 227 -11.70 -10.96 5.23
N GLY A 228 -13.03 -10.84 5.24
CA GLY A 228 -13.84 -10.37 6.37
C GLY A 228 -13.83 -11.25 7.64
N SER A 229 -13.69 -10.55 8.77
CA SER A 229 -13.87 -10.91 10.20
C SER A 229 -13.05 -12.04 10.84
N ARG A 230 -12.37 -12.92 10.09
CA ARG A 230 -11.59 -14.04 10.66
C ARG A 230 -10.09 -14.03 10.36
N ALA A 231 -9.56 -12.91 9.86
CA ALA A 231 -8.12 -12.78 9.63
C ALA A 231 -7.34 -13.01 10.93
N ARG A 232 -6.54 -14.08 10.93
CA ARG A 232 -5.61 -14.48 12.00
C ARG A 232 -4.96 -13.25 12.64
N ALA A 233 -4.89 -13.25 13.97
CA ALA A 233 -3.93 -12.42 14.69
C ALA A 233 -2.54 -12.70 14.12
N VAL A 234 -2.10 -11.88 13.16
CA VAL A 234 -0.70 -11.85 12.75
C VAL A 234 0.03 -11.20 13.91
N ALA A 235 1.04 -11.89 14.44
CA ALA A 235 1.85 -11.38 15.54
C ALA A 235 2.35 -9.97 15.22
N ARG A 236 2.33 -9.07 16.22
CA ARG A 236 2.87 -7.72 16.12
C ARG A 236 4.33 -7.79 15.64
N ARG A 237 4.69 -6.98 14.66
CA ARG A 237 6.05 -6.93 14.09
C ARG A 237 6.59 -5.52 14.15
N GLU A 238 7.87 -5.33 14.41
CA GLU A 238 8.46 -3.99 14.34
C GLU A 238 8.42 -3.46 12.89
N ARG A 239 8.06 -2.19 12.71
CA ARG A 239 8.00 -1.54 11.40
C ARG A 239 9.38 -1.58 10.72
N ALA A 240 9.38 -1.68 9.38
CA ALA A 240 10.56 -1.71 8.53
C ALA A 240 11.56 -0.54 8.69
N HIS A 241 11.22 0.49 9.48
CA HIS A 241 12.08 1.64 9.79
C HIS A 241 12.92 1.48 11.06
N GLY A 242 12.77 0.39 11.83
CA GLY A 242 13.58 0.12 13.03
C GLY A 242 13.48 1.23 14.08
N ASP A 243 12.29 1.81 14.23
CA ASP A 243 12.04 2.93 15.13
C ASP A 243 11.35 2.51 16.43
N GLY A 244 11.22 1.21 16.69
CA GLY A 244 10.56 0.66 17.88
C GLY A 244 9.04 0.83 17.86
N MET A 245 8.41 1.10 16.70
CA MET A 245 6.95 1.03 16.56
C MET A 245 6.55 -0.36 16.05
N GLU A 246 5.72 -1.06 16.82
CA GLU A 246 5.09 -2.30 16.42
C GLU A 246 3.93 -2.02 15.45
N ILE A 247 3.87 -2.75 14.34
CA ILE A 247 2.79 -2.76 13.37
C ILE A 247 2.04 -4.09 13.41
N ASP A 248 0.72 -3.99 13.30
CA ASP A 248 -0.19 -5.09 13.05
C ASP A 248 -1.08 -4.77 11.83
N LEU A 249 -1.97 -5.69 11.45
CA LEU A 249 -2.87 -5.50 10.31
C LEU A 249 -3.88 -4.35 10.49
N ASP A 250 -4.09 -3.88 11.72
CA ASP A 250 -4.98 -2.77 12.05
C ASP A 250 -4.27 -1.42 12.15
N SER A 251 -2.94 -1.43 12.11
CA SER A 251 -2.13 -0.22 12.20
C SER A 251 -2.35 0.67 10.97
N PRO A 252 -2.48 1.99 11.17
CA PRO A 252 -2.70 2.92 10.07
C PRO A 252 -1.44 3.06 9.21
N GLU A 253 -1.61 3.24 7.91
CA GLU A 253 -0.48 3.36 6.98
C GLU A 253 -0.74 4.29 5.80
N ALA A 254 0.36 4.86 5.28
CA ALA A 254 0.40 5.87 4.24
C ALA A 254 0.25 5.31 2.81
N PHE A 255 -0.93 4.79 2.46
CA PHE A 255 -1.15 4.17 1.14
C PHE A 255 -1.72 5.09 0.05
N ASP A 256 -2.11 6.32 0.37
CA ASP A 256 -2.72 7.25 -0.59
C ASP A 256 -1.82 7.56 -1.81
N GLU A 257 -0.50 7.40 -1.65
CA GLU A 257 0.47 7.60 -2.73
C GLU A 257 0.23 6.69 -3.94
N VAL A 258 -0.37 5.51 -3.73
CA VAL A 258 -0.80 4.61 -4.80
C VAL A 258 -1.82 5.30 -5.72
N LEU A 259 -2.79 6.03 -5.15
CA LEU A 259 -3.80 6.76 -5.92
C LEU A 259 -3.18 7.96 -6.64
N TRP A 260 -2.31 8.73 -5.97
CA TRP A 260 -1.62 9.86 -6.60
C TRP A 260 -0.82 9.43 -7.82
N ARG A 261 -0.06 8.34 -7.72
CA ARG A 261 0.68 7.74 -8.84
C ARG A 261 -0.22 7.22 -9.95
N LEU A 262 -1.40 6.73 -9.59
CA LEU A 262 -2.36 6.18 -10.55
C LEU A 262 -3.00 7.26 -11.44
N TYR A 263 -3.22 8.45 -10.86
CA TYR A 263 -3.96 9.54 -11.50
C TYR A 263 -3.08 10.70 -12.00
N TRP A 264 -1.84 10.83 -11.54
CA TRP A 264 -0.83 11.77 -12.05
C TRP A 264 0.53 11.10 -12.27
N PRO A 265 0.63 10.03 -13.09
CA PRO A 265 1.90 9.32 -13.31
C PRO A 265 3.00 10.23 -13.87
N GLU A 266 2.63 11.27 -14.63
CA GLU A 266 3.56 12.23 -15.22
C GLU A 266 4.32 13.08 -14.19
N LYS A 267 3.81 13.21 -12.96
CA LYS A 267 4.49 13.94 -11.89
C LYS A 267 5.64 13.12 -11.28
N TYR A 268 5.70 11.82 -11.55
CA TYR A 268 6.72 10.90 -11.06
C TYR A 268 7.79 10.69 -12.12
N GLY A 269 8.70 11.66 -12.22
CA GLY A 269 9.85 11.59 -13.11
C GLY A 269 10.81 10.45 -12.79
N ALA A 270 11.83 10.29 -13.64
CA ALA A 270 12.84 9.25 -13.45
C ALA A 270 13.63 9.45 -12.14
N ARG A 271 14.00 10.70 -11.83
CA ARG A 271 14.85 11.07 -10.67
C ARG A 271 14.15 11.87 -9.57
N SER A 272 12.98 12.44 -9.85
CA SER A 272 12.31 13.37 -8.94
C SER A 272 10.80 13.30 -9.05
N ILE A 273 10.11 13.87 -8.06
CA ILE A 273 8.67 14.08 -8.05
C ILE A 273 8.42 15.58 -8.24
N SER A 274 7.62 15.94 -9.24
CA SER A 274 7.28 17.35 -9.51
C SER A 274 6.25 17.88 -8.52
N LEU A 275 6.25 19.19 -8.27
CA LEU A 275 5.19 19.86 -7.53
C LEU A 275 3.86 19.83 -8.30
N TRP A 276 2.77 19.82 -7.55
CA TRP A 276 1.42 20.04 -8.05
C TRP A 276 1.02 21.50 -7.82
N GLN A 277 0.43 22.08 -8.85
CA GLN A 277 -0.19 23.40 -8.85
C GLN A 277 -1.72 23.24 -8.85
N GLU A 278 -2.44 24.32 -8.57
CA GLU A 278 -3.91 24.33 -8.65
C GLU A 278 -4.41 23.92 -10.05
N SER A 279 -3.69 24.29 -11.11
CA SER A 279 -4.01 23.91 -12.49
C SER A 279 -3.89 22.41 -12.78
N ASP A 280 -3.30 21.62 -11.88
CA ASP A 280 -3.21 20.16 -12.01
C ASP A 280 -4.49 19.44 -11.57
N GLN A 281 -5.54 20.16 -11.18
CA GLN A 281 -6.86 19.62 -10.87
C GLN A 281 -7.39 18.71 -11.98
N ARG A 282 -8.07 17.65 -11.55
CA ARG A 282 -8.65 16.64 -12.43
C ARG A 282 -9.98 16.24 -11.83
N PRO A 283 -11.12 16.77 -12.33
CA PRO A 283 -12.44 16.49 -11.76
C PRO A 283 -12.76 14.99 -11.65
N ARG A 284 -12.30 14.19 -12.62
CA ARG A 284 -12.46 12.72 -12.58
C ARG A 284 -11.63 12.05 -11.49
N ALA A 285 -10.46 12.60 -11.16
CA ALA A 285 -9.63 12.07 -10.08
C ALA A 285 -10.21 12.50 -8.73
N GLU A 286 -10.64 13.76 -8.58
CA GLU A 286 -11.32 14.27 -7.39
C GLU A 286 -12.51 13.38 -6.99
N ASP A 287 -13.41 13.11 -7.94
CA ASP A 287 -14.54 12.19 -7.76
C ASP A 287 -14.13 10.76 -7.37
N VAL A 288 -12.95 10.29 -7.81
CA VAL A 288 -12.41 9.01 -7.35
C VAL A 288 -11.92 9.11 -5.91
N PHE A 289 -11.22 10.17 -5.54
CA PHE A 289 -10.74 10.37 -4.17
C PHE A 289 -11.91 10.51 -3.20
N ASP A 290 -12.97 11.26 -3.55
CA ASP A 290 -14.16 11.40 -2.71
C ASP A 290 -14.85 10.06 -2.46
N ARG A 291 -15.07 9.27 -3.53
CA ARG A 291 -15.60 7.91 -3.40
C ARG A 291 -14.67 7.03 -2.56
N HIS A 292 -13.37 7.14 -2.76
CA HIS A 292 -12.38 6.36 -2.03
C HIS A 292 -12.38 6.69 -0.53
N PHE A 293 -12.42 7.97 -0.17
CA PHE A 293 -12.57 8.43 1.21
C PHE A 293 -13.86 7.91 1.82
N ALA A 294 -14.95 7.89 1.05
CA ALA A 294 -16.23 7.37 1.53
C ALA A 294 -16.20 5.86 1.77
N LYS A 295 -15.49 5.08 0.92
CA LYS A 295 -15.28 3.65 1.14
C LYS A 295 -14.52 3.39 2.44
N ILE A 296 -13.41 4.10 2.67
CA ILE A 296 -12.64 3.94 3.91
C ILE A 296 -13.42 4.44 5.10
N GLY A 297 -14.14 5.57 4.95
CA GLY A 297 -15.11 6.07 5.90
C GLY A 297 -16.06 4.95 6.33
N HIS A 298 -16.77 4.34 5.38
CA HIS A 298 -17.67 3.20 5.63
C HIS A 298 -17.03 2.06 6.41
N LEU A 299 -15.82 1.64 6.01
CA LEU A 299 -15.13 0.50 6.64
C LEU A 299 -14.60 0.78 8.04
N ARG A 300 -14.52 2.05 8.44
CA ARG A 300 -13.94 2.47 9.72
C ARG A 300 -14.95 3.13 10.65
N ARG A 301 -16.18 3.38 10.19
CA ARG A 301 -17.25 3.91 11.05
C ARG A 301 -17.47 2.97 12.24
N PRO A 302 -17.34 3.45 13.48
CA PRO A 302 -18.03 2.81 14.58
C PRO A 302 -19.52 3.21 14.51
N GLU A 303 -20.42 2.30 14.86
CA GLU A 303 -21.87 2.55 14.97
C GLU A 303 -22.21 3.67 15.97
N THR A 304 -21.22 4.15 16.73
CA THR A 304 -21.35 5.12 17.83
C THR A 304 -20.97 6.56 17.48
N ALA A 305 -20.63 6.90 16.23
CA ALA A 305 -20.41 8.29 15.83
C ALA A 305 -21.76 9.05 15.83
N SER A 306 -22.14 9.60 16.98
CA SER A 306 -23.43 10.23 17.28
C SER A 306 -23.82 11.36 16.32
N ASP A 307 -22.82 11.96 15.65
CA ASP A 307 -23.00 13.13 14.79
C ASP A 307 -22.90 12.77 13.29
N GLY A 308 -22.60 11.50 12.98
CA GLY A 308 -22.66 10.91 11.63
C GLY A 308 -21.59 11.32 10.62
N ASN A 309 -20.72 12.29 10.94
CA ASN A 309 -19.68 12.78 10.06
C ASN A 309 -18.30 12.18 10.39
N VAL A 310 -17.63 11.62 9.38
CA VAL A 310 -16.30 11.00 9.51
C VAL A 310 -15.27 11.81 8.74
N HIS A 311 -14.14 12.12 9.37
CA HIS A 311 -12.98 12.72 8.72
C HIS A 311 -12.11 11.63 8.10
N TYR A 312 -11.85 11.74 6.80
CA TYR A 312 -10.78 10.95 6.20
C TYR A 312 -9.42 11.54 6.61
N LEU A 313 -8.58 10.73 7.24
CA LEU A 313 -7.25 11.10 7.67
C LEU A 313 -6.20 10.49 6.74
N SER A 314 -5.61 11.33 5.90
CA SER A 314 -4.56 10.96 4.96
C SER A 314 -3.20 11.29 5.57
N LYS A 315 -2.37 10.28 5.86
CA LYS A 315 -0.95 10.52 6.09
C LYS A 315 -0.19 10.21 4.81
N ASN A 316 0.52 11.19 4.28
CA ASN A 316 1.40 10.99 3.14
C ASN A 316 2.51 12.06 3.13
N ASN A 317 3.78 11.64 3.15
CA ASN A 317 4.92 12.57 3.18
C ASN A 317 5.00 13.39 1.89
N ALA A 318 4.62 12.79 0.75
CA ALA A 318 4.66 13.46 -0.54
C ALA A 318 3.56 14.51 -0.73
N ASN A 319 2.61 14.63 0.21
CA ASN A 319 1.62 15.72 0.18
C ASN A 319 2.26 17.11 0.35
N ILE A 320 3.52 17.22 0.80
CA ILE A 320 4.26 18.49 0.72
C ILE A 320 4.33 18.99 -0.75
N ALA A 321 4.40 18.09 -1.73
CA ALA A 321 4.38 18.46 -3.14
C ALA A 321 3.01 18.96 -3.62
N ARG A 322 1.97 18.86 -2.79
CA ARG A 322 0.55 19.02 -3.17
C ARG A 322 -0.15 20.12 -2.37
N LEU A 323 0.59 20.96 -1.64
CA LEU A 323 0.01 21.97 -0.76
C LEU A 323 -0.85 23.00 -1.51
N SER A 324 -0.59 23.26 -2.79
CA SER A 324 -1.46 24.09 -3.64
C SER A 324 -2.70 23.34 -4.12
N LEU A 325 -2.56 22.06 -4.45
CA LEU A 325 -3.63 21.27 -5.06
C LEU A 325 -4.65 20.77 -4.04
N LEU A 326 -4.21 20.38 -2.84
CA LEU A 326 -5.09 19.78 -1.83
C LEU A 326 -6.25 20.71 -1.43
N PRO A 327 -6.05 22.00 -1.11
CA PRO A 327 -7.16 22.91 -0.81
C PRO A 327 -8.08 23.17 -2.02
N ALA A 328 -7.53 23.12 -3.24
CA ALA A 328 -8.31 23.28 -4.46
C ALA A 328 -9.23 22.07 -4.71
N MET A 329 -8.70 20.85 -4.56
CA MET A 329 -9.46 19.60 -4.69
C MET A 329 -10.45 19.39 -3.53
N PHE A 330 -10.06 19.77 -2.31
CA PHE A 330 -10.84 19.52 -1.10
C PHE A 330 -11.03 20.81 -0.30
N PRO A 331 -11.94 21.70 -0.72
CA PRO A 331 -12.23 22.92 0.00
C PRO A 331 -12.55 22.66 1.48
N GLY A 332 -11.90 23.41 2.37
CA GLY A 332 -12.05 23.26 3.82
C GLY A 332 -11.20 22.14 4.45
N CYS A 333 -10.38 21.42 3.68
CA CYS A 333 -9.45 20.44 4.25
C CYS A 333 -8.48 21.08 5.24
N ARG A 334 -7.96 20.27 6.17
CA ARG A 334 -6.93 20.69 7.13
C ARG A 334 -5.63 19.99 6.82
N ILE A 335 -4.53 20.73 6.67
CA ILE A 335 -3.20 20.15 6.44
C ILE A 335 -2.37 20.30 7.70
N VAL A 336 -2.13 19.21 8.42
CA VAL A 336 -1.32 19.18 9.64
C VAL A 336 0.14 18.90 9.27
N VAL A 337 1.04 19.79 9.71
CA VAL A 337 2.48 19.69 9.47
C VAL A 337 3.24 19.61 10.79
N PRO A 338 3.63 18.40 11.22
CA PRO A 338 4.52 18.25 12.37
C PRO A 338 5.92 18.80 12.06
N LEU A 339 6.41 19.67 12.94
CA LEU A 339 7.71 20.30 12.86
C LEU A 339 8.68 19.59 13.81
N ARG A 340 9.86 19.26 13.28
CA ARG A 340 10.97 18.63 14.02
C ARG A 340 12.21 19.48 13.85
N SER A 341 13.01 19.60 14.92
CA SER A 341 14.30 20.30 14.89
C SER A 341 15.13 19.89 13.65
N PRO A 342 15.60 20.85 12.83
CA PRO A 342 16.13 20.58 11.50
C PRO A 342 17.36 19.67 11.52
N GLY A 343 18.35 19.94 12.37
CA GLY A 343 19.58 19.14 12.44
C GLY A 343 19.30 17.68 12.85
N ALA A 344 18.43 17.48 13.84
CA ALA A 344 18.01 16.14 14.24
C ALA A 344 17.18 15.42 13.17
N HIS A 345 16.32 16.16 12.47
CA HIS A 345 15.50 15.63 11.40
C HIS A 345 16.37 15.18 10.22
N ALA A 346 17.28 16.04 9.75
CA ALA A 346 18.23 15.73 8.68
C ALA A 346 19.14 14.54 9.04
N ALA A 347 19.65 14.49 10.28
CA ALA A 347 20.44 13.35 10.74
C ALA A 347 19.61 12.05 10.75
N SER A 348 18.33 12.11 11.12
CA SER A 348 17.44 10.95 11.07
C SER A 348 17.11 10.50 9.66
N LEU A 349 16.97 11.44 8.71
CA LEU A 349 16.75 11.15 7.30
C LEU A 349 17.98 10.42 6.71
N LEU A 350 19.18 10.93 6.98
CA LEU A 350 20.43 10.31 6.53
C LEU A 350 20.59 8.88 7.05
N ARG A 351 20.35 8.65 8.35
CA ARG A 351 20.42 7.30 8.92
C ARG A 351 19.45 6.34 8.23
N GLN A 352 18.21 6.78 7.99
CA GLN A 352 17.22 5.95 7.32
C GLN A 352 17.60 5.69 5.86
N HIS A 353 18.13 6.68 5.16
CA HIS A 353 18.62 6.49 3.80
C HIS A 353 19.67 5.38 3.72
N ARG A 354 20.67 5.41 4.61
CA ARG A 354 21.72 4.38 4.70
C ARG A 354 21.15 3.00 5.02
N ASN A 355 20.25 2.90 6.01
CA ASN A 355 19.58 1.65 6.35
C ASN A 355 18.80 1.07 5.14
N PHE A 356 18.12 1.90 4.36
CA PHE A 356 17.40 1.45 3.17
C PHE A 356 18.33 1.12 2.00
N LEU A 357 19.50 1.74 1.87
CA LEU A 357 20.49 1.32 0.88
C LEU A 357 20.92 -0.14 1.14
N GLU A 358 21.27 -0.45 2.38
CA GLU A 358 21.66 -1.81 2.79
C GLU A 358 20.50 -2.80 2.58
N ARG A 359 19.30 -2.47 3.07
CA ARG A 359 18.13 -3.34 2.94
C ARG A 359 17.69 -3.56 1.49
N HIS A 360 17.72 -2.53 0.66
CA HIS A 360 17.35 -2.65 -0.75
C HIS A 360 18.36 -3.43 -1.59
N ALA A 361 19.60 -3.59 -1.09
CA ALA A 361 20.61 -4.42 -1.72
C ALA A 361 20.36 -5.91 -1.44
N THR A 362 19.87 -6.26 -0.25
CA THR A 362 19.69 -7.66 0.18
C THR A 362 18.26 -8.19 0.02
N ASP A 363 17.24 -7.32 -0.01
CA ASP A 363 15.83 -7.71 -0.12
C ASP A 363 15.14 -7.05 -1.32
N ALA A 364 15.17 -7.77 -2.46
CA ALA A 364 14.54 -7.33 -3.70
C ALA A 364 13.01 -7.23 -3.60
N PHE A 365 12.37 -8.05 -2.75
CA PHE A 365 10.93 -8.00 -2.56
C PHE A 365 10.52 -6.76 -1.78
N THR A 366 11.15 -6.46 -0.64
CA THR A 366 10.88 -5.23 0.11
C THR A 366 11.10 -3.99 -0.76
N ARG A 367 12.20 -3.95 -1.53
CA ARG A 367 12.45 -2.85 -2.47
C ARG A 367 11.31 -2.70 -3.49
N ARG A 368 10.85 -3.81 -4.06
CA ARG A 368 9.71 -3.77 -4.99
C ARG A 368 8.42 -3.34 -4.30
N TYR A 369 8.09 -3.92 -3.16
CA TYR A 369 6.92 -3.62 -2.35
C TYR A 369 6.85 -2.12 -2.06
N MET A 370 7.93 -1.54 -1.50
CA MET A 370 8.02 -0.12 -1.18
C MET A 370 7.82 0.76 -2.41
N ARG A 371 8.44 0.41 -3.54
CA ARG A 371 8.23 1.11 -4.81
C ARG A 371 6.79 1.04 -5.27
N ASP A 372 6.13 -0.11 -5.13
CA ASP A 372 4.78 -0.33 -5.62
C ASP A 372 3.77 0.47 -4.78
N ILE A 373 3.99 0.61 -3.46
CA ILE A 373 3.16 1.46 -2.59
C ILE A 373 3.55 2.95 -2.58
N GLY A 374 4.65 3.33 -3.25
CA GLY A 374 5.06 4.72 -3.42
C GLY A 374 5.98 5.27 -2.32
N HIS A 375 6.62 4.41 -1.52
CA HIS A 375 7.70 4.84 -0.62
C HIS A 375 8.99 5.05 -1.39
N LEU A 376 9.23 6.30 -1.78
CA LEU A 376 10.33 6.75 -2.63
C LEU A 376 11.29 7.69 -1.87
N GLU A 377 11.21 7.73 -0.54
CA GLU A 377 11.95 8.70 0.28
C GLU A 377 13.40 8.30 0.58
N PHE A 378 13.79 7.03 0.37
CA PHE A 378 15.05 6.48 0.86
C PHE A 378 15.66 5.38 -0.02
N GLY A 379 16.93 5.06 0.27
CA GLY A 379 17.68 3.98 -0.37
C GLY A 379 17.80 4.14 -1.88
N SER A 380 17.91 3.02 -2.58
CA SER A 380 17.95 2.98 -4.05
C SER A 380 16.64 3.38 -4.74
N LEU A 381 15.57 3.65 -3.99
CA LEU A 381 14.29 4.15 -4.51
C LEU A 381 14.15 5.66 -4.39
N LEU A 382 15.15 6.35 -3.81
CA LEU A 382 15.12 7.78 -3.56
C LEU A 382 14.71 8.55 -4.82
N LYS A 383 13.56 9.22 -4.75
CA LYS A 383 13.07 10.21 -5.71
C LYS A 383 12.62 11.45 -4.94
N PRO A 384 13.52 12.42 -4.73
CA PRO A 384 13.19 13.60 -3.96
C PRO A 384 12.15 14.45 -4.71
N ILE A 385 11.37 15.22 -3.95
CA ILE A 385 10.47 16.22 -4.54
C ILE A 385 11.34 17.36 -5.07
N ALA A 386 11.07 17.79 -6.30
CA ALA A 386 11.77 18.89 -6.95
C ALA A 386 11.27 20.23 -6.41
N PHE A 387 11.66 20.55 -5.17
CA PHE A 387 11.40 21.86 -4.57
C PHE A 387 12.25 22.93 -5.26
N ASP A 388 11.69 24.12 -5.43
CA ASP A 388 12.42 25.27 -5.96
C ASP A 388 13.65 25.57 -5.10
N GLY A 389 14.82 25.70 -5.74
CA GLY A 389 16.10 25.93 -5.08
C GLY A 389 16.83 24.67 -4.59
N PHE A 390 16.33 23.47 -4.90
CA PHE A 390 17.00 22.21 -4.60
C PHE A 390 17.49 21.50 -5.86
N GLU A 391 18.81 21.51 -6.08
CA GLU A 391 19.44 20.84 -7.22
C GLU A 391 19.96 19.45 -6.85
N LEU A 392 19.35 18.43 -7.46
CA LEU A 392 19.64 17.01 -7.18
C LEU A 392 21.05 16.55 -7.54
N SER A 393 21.72 17.25 -8.46
CA SER A 393 23.05 16.87 -8.94
C SER A 393 24.19 17.36 -8.06
N GLU A 394 23.93 18.28 -7.13
CA GLU A 394 24.99 18.99 -6.42
C GLU A 394 25.51 18.27 -5.17
N ARG A 395 24.78 17.28 -4.64
CA ARG A 395 25.12 16.62 -3.37
C ARG A 395 24.74 15.14 -3.39
N ASP A 396 25.58 14.30 -2.77
CA ASP A 396 25.29 12.88 -2.57
C ASP A 396 24.30 12.70 -1.40
N ALA A 397 23.26 11.89 -1.59
CA ALA A 397 22.29 11.55 -0.53
C ALA A 397 22.89 10.77 0.64
N THR A 398 24.14 10.32 0.53
CA THR A 398 24.91 9.75 1.64
C THR A 398 25.57 10.82 2.54
N GLU A 399 25.49 12.10 2.18
CA GLU A 399 26.07 13.23 2.93
C GLU A 399 25.03 13.94 3.83
N PRO A 400 25.44 14.46 5.00
CA PRO A 400 24.54 15.21 5.88
C PRO A 400 23.93 16.47 5.25
N ASP A 401 24.75 17.25 4.53
CA ASP A 401 24.32 18.53 3.94
C ASP A 401 23.33 18.36 2.79
N PHE A 402 23.28 17.19 2.12
CA PHE A 402 22.19 16.86 1.20
C PHE A 402 20.84 16.94 1.92
N TRP A 403 20.72 16.28 3.08
CA TRP A 403 19.46 16.20 3.83
C TRP A 403 19.08 17.53 4.45
N LEU A 404 20.06 18.32 4.88
CA LEU A 404 19.80 19.64 5.43
C LEU A 404 19.38 20.63 4.34
N SER A 405 20.03 20.61 3.18
CA SER A 405 19.62 21.42 2.01
C SER A 405 18.22 21.01 1.52
N TYR A 406 17.94 19.71 1.49
CA TYR A 406 16.61 19.19 1.13
C TYR A 406 15.54 19.60 2.15
N TRP A 407 15.89 19.60 3.44
CA TRP A 407 15.01 20.10 4.51
C TRP A 407 14.72 21.59 4.30
N ILE A 408 15.73 22.43 4.07
CA ILE A 408 15.56 23.87 3.82
C ILE A 408 14.60 24.09 2.65
N ALA A 409 14.80 23.42 1.53
CA ALA A 409 13.95 23.57 0.35
C ALA A 409 12.50 23.14 0.62
N ALA A 410 12.30 22.00 1.30
CA ALA A 410 10.98 21.51 1.67
C ALA A 410 10.24 22.46 2.62
N PHE A 411 10.92 22.98 3.64
CA PHE A 411 10.30 23.85 4.64
C PHE A 411 10.14 25.30 4.16
N ASN A 412 10.94 25.75 3.18
CA ASN A 412 10.65 26.97 2.43
C ASN A 412 9.37 26.83 1.59
N GLU A 413 9.14 25.69 0.94
CA GLU A 413 7.87 25.44 0.23
C GLU A 413 6.68 25.45 1.20
N ILE A 414 6.82 24.79 2.35
CA ILE A 414 5.81 24.82 3.41
C ILE A 414 5.57 26.25 3.92
N ALA A 415 6.63 27.04 4.13
CA ALA A 415 6.53 28.42 4.60
C ALA A 415 5.79 29.32 3.60
N ARG A 416 6.01 29.15 2.29
CA ARG A 416 5.26 29.85 1.24
C ARG A 416 3.76 29.53 1.26
N LYS A 417 3.38 28.37 1.80
CA LYS A 417 1.99 27.87 1.88
C LYS A 417 1.47 27.80 3.31
N ARG A 418 2.06 28.58 4.23
CA ARG A 418 1.77 28.54 5.67
C ARG A 418 0.29 28.68 6.02
N ASP A 419 -0.47 29.48 5.26
CA ASP A 419 -1.88 29.77 5.58
C ASP A 419 -2.80 28.57 5.35
N ALA A 420 -2.36 27.59 4.55
CA ALA A 420 -3.08 26.33 4.34
C ALA A 420 -2.73 25.26 5.39
N CYS A 421 -1.76 25.53 6.27
CA CYS A 421 -1.16 24.54 7.16
C CYS A 421 -1.44 24.83 8.65
N LEU A 422 -1.68 23.77 9.41
CA LEU A 422 -1.69 23.74 10.87
C LEU A 422 -0.36 23.16 11.35
N PHE A 423 0.48 24.00 11.93
CA PHE A 423 1.77 23.56 12.44
C PHE A 423 1.65 23.03 13.86
N VAL A 424 2.39 21.96 14.16
CA VAL A 424 2.53 21.44 15.53
C VAL A 424 3.99 21.06 15.75
N THR A 425 4.61 21.55 16.82
CA THR A 425 6.00 21.20 17.11
C THR A 425 6.08 19.86 17.82
N GLN A 426 7.11 19.07 17.50
CA GLN A 426 7.38 17.85 18.27
C GLN A 426 7.74 18.16 19.72
N ASP A 427 8.36 19.31 19.98
CA ASP A 427 8.71 19.72 21.34
C ASP A 427 7.45 19.93 22.19
N ASP A 428 6.42 20.60 21.66
CA ASP A 428 5.12 20.76 22.33
C ASP A 428 4.39 19.41 22.47
N LEU A 429 4.40 18.56 21.44
CA LEU A 429 3.79 17.22 21.49
C LEU A 429 4.44 16.32 22.55
N ARG A 430 5.74 16.49 22.82
CA ARG A 430 6.45 15.71 23.86
C ARG A 430 6.29 16.32 25.25
N ALA A 431 6.34 17.65 25.35
CA ALA A 431 6.27 18.35 26.63
C ALA A 431 4.84 18.39 27.20
N ARG A 432 3.83 18.58 26.33
CA ARG A 432 2.42 18.74 26.69
C ARG A 432 1.53 17.98 25.69
N PRO A 433 1.67 16.64 25.59
CA PRO A 433 0.97 15.83 24.59
C PRO A 433 -0.55 16.02 24.61
N GLN A 434 -1.16 15.99 25.80
CA GLN A 434 -2.61 16.12 25.95
C GLN A 434 -3.11 17.48 25.44
N ALA A 435 -2.61 18.58 26.02
CA ALA A 435 -3.07 19.93 25.68
C ALA A 435 -2.80 20.27 24.21
N THR A 436 -1.64 19.88 23.68
CA THR A 436 -1.27 20.13 22.28
C THR A 436 -2.16 19.35 21.32
N MET A 437 -2.46 18.08 21.61
CA MET A 437 -3.36 17.29 20.77
C MET A 437 -4.81 17.76 20.85
N GLN A 438 -5.29 18.22 22.01
CA GLN A 438 -6.62 18.81 22.15
C GLN A 438 -6.76 20.08 21.29
N ALA A 439 -5.77 20.97 21.37
CA ALA A 439 -5.74 22.17 20.52
C ALA A 439 -5.64 21.82 19.03
N LEU A 440 -4.89 20.78 18.66
CA LEU A 440 -4.81 20.29 17.28
C LEU A 440 -6.14 19.70 16.80
N CYS A 441 -6.83 18.92 17.64
CA CYS A 441 -8.15 18.37 17.38
C CYS A 441 -9.16 19.49 17.13
N GLU A 442 -9.19 20.51 18.00
CA GLU A 442 -10.03 21.70 17.85
C GLU A 442 -9.75 22.44 16.53
N ALA A 443 -8.48 22.76 16.26
CA ALA A 443 -8.08 23.43 15.02
C ALA A 443 -8.40 22.61 13.76
N SER A 444 -8.37 21.28 13.88
CA SER A 444 -8.69 20.35 12.80
C SER A 444 -10.20 20.06 12.66
N GLY A 445 -11.01 20.50 13.62
CA GLY A 445 -12.44 20.19 13.70
C GLY A 445 -12.74 18.73 14.03
N ILE A 446 -11.79 18.00 14.62
CA ILE A 446 -11.94 16.60 15.03
C ILE A 446 -12.32 16.57 16.52
N PRO A 447 -13.46 15.97 16.91
CA PRO A 447 -13.77 15.78 18.32
C PRO A 447 -12.78 14.83 19.01
N ASP A 448 -12.15 15.29 20.10
CA ASP A 448 -11.20 14.46 20.86
C ASP A 448 -11.88 13.34 21.67
N ASN A 449 -13.18 13.48 21.96
CA ASN A 449 -13.99 12.55 22.76
C ASN A 449 -13.35 12.15 24.10
N GLY A 450 -12.58 13.05 24.73
CA GLY A 450 -11.89 12.77 25.99
C GLY A 450 -10.77 11.73 25.88
N ALA A 451 -10.21 11.52 24.68
CA ALA A 451 -9.09 10.61 24.48
C ALA A 451 -7.83 11.05 25.25
N ASP A 452 -7.06 10.06 25.72
CA ASP A 452 -5.75 10.27 26.33
C ASP A 452 -4.65 10.17 25.27
N PHE A 453 -3.91 11.26 25.06
CA PHE A 453 -2.86 11.37 24.07
C PHE A 453 -1.44 11.16 24.64
N THR A 454 -1.30 10.99 25.95
CA THR A 454 0.02 10.97 26.63
C THR A 454 0.91 9.81 26.19
N GLY A 455 0.34 8.67 25.81
CA GLY A 455 1.08 7.47 25.40
C GLY A 455 1.64 7.50 23.97
N HIS A 456 1.33 8.51 23.16
CA HIS A 456 1.69 8.52 21.73
C HIS A 456 3.04 9.17 21.42
N PHE A 457 3.62 9.92 22.36
CA PHE A 457 4.81 10.74 22.11
C PHE A 457 5.93 10.38 23.10
N ARG A 458 7.12 10.11 22.57
CA ARG A 458 8.28 9.74 23.39
C ARG A 458 8.83 10.95 24.14
N ALA A 459 9.08 10.78 25.44
CA ALA A 459 9.79 11.76 26.23
C ALA A 459 11.26 11.90 25.76
N GLY A 460 11.78 13.12 25.84
CA GLY A 460 13.19 13.43 25.56
C GLY A 460 13.39 14.31 24.34
N ALA A 461 14.41 15.18 24.40
CA ALA A 461 14.80 16.03 23.28
C ALA A 461 15.47 15.20 22.18
N ASP A 462 15.34 15.64 20.94
CA ASP A 462 16.15 15.09 19.87
C ASP A 462 17.63 15.48 20.04
N SER A 463 18.54 14.54 19.76
CA SER A 463 19.98 14.80 19.74
C SER A 463 20.57 14.55 18.36
N PHE A 464 21.60 15.33 18.01
CA PHE A 464 22.37 15.18 16.78
C PHE A 464 23.78 15.76 16.96
N ASN A 465 24.70 15.36 16.09
CA ASN A 465 26.03 15.94 16.03
C ASN A 465 26.01 17.18 15.11
N ALA A 466 26.00 18.38 15.69
CA ALA A 466 25.99 19.63 14.92
C ALA A 466 27.25 19.80 14.04
N SER A 467 28.40 19.27 14.44
CA SER A 467 29.64 19.35 13.65
C SER A 467 29.60 18.55 12.34
N ALA A 468 28.59 17.69 12.15
CA ALA A 468 28.40 16.94 10.92
C ALA A 468 27.79 17.78 9.78
N PHE A 469 27.32 19.00 10.07
CA PHE A 469 26.63 19.87 9.12
C PHE A 469 27.40 21.16 8.88
N SER A 470 27.24 21.73 7.69
CA SER A 470 27.73 23.08 7.41
C SER A 470 27.04 24.11 8.34
N PRO A 471 27.79 24.96 9.06
CA PRO A 471 27.21 25.91 10.02
C PRO A 471 26.20 26.88 9.40
N GLY A 472 26.45 27.32 8.16
CA GLY A 472 25.53 28.21 7.43
C GLY A 472 24.19 27.55 7.14
N LEU A 473 24.20 26.32 6.64
CA LEU A 473 22.97 25.55 6.38
C LEU A 473 22.20 25.25 7.66
N LEU A 474 22.92 24.90 8.75
CA LEU A 474 22.25 24.61 10.02
C LEU A 474 21.55 25.84 10.58
N LYS A 475 22.24 27.00 10.55
CA LYS A 475 21.67 28.27 10.96
C LYS A 475 20.43 28.65 10.14
N GLU A 476 20.51 28.56 8.81
CA GLU A 476 19.37 28.84 7.92
C GLU A 476 18.16 27.93 8.23
N ALA A 477 18.40 26.64 8.42
CA ALA A 477 17.34 25.70 8.76
C ALA A 477 16.71 25.99 10.12
N GLU A 478 17.51 26.40 11.11
CA GLU A 478 17.04 26.81 12.44
C GLU A 478 16.20 28.08 12.39
N GLU A 479 16.57 29.06 11.56
CA GLU A 479 15.79 30.28 11.34
C GLU A 479 14.41 29.97 10.74
N ILE A 480 14.35 29.13 9.70
CA ILE A 480 13.08 28.67 9.09
C ILE A 480 12.22 27.92 10.13
N TYR A 481 12.82 27.02 10.91
CA TYR A 481 12.12 26.29 11.97
C TYR A 481 11.54 27.23 13.02
N ALA A 482 12.30 28.23 13.46
CA ALA A 482 11.86 29.20 14.45
C ALA A 482 10.68 30.03 13.94
N GLU A 483 10.71 30.50 12.67
CA GLU A 483 9.61 31.25 12.07
C GLU A 483 8.32 30.41 11.97
N LEU A 484 8.40 29.17 11.49
CA LEU A 484 7.24 28.28 11.42
C LEU A 484 6.68 27.95 12.81
N SER A 485 7.55 27.77 13.79
CA SER A 485 7.17 27.44 15.18
C SER A 485 6.42 28.56 15.91
N LYS A 486 6.54 29.82 15.46
CA LYS A 486 5.77 30.94 16.02
C LYS A 486 4.26 30.80 15.77
N GLY A 487 3.89 30.19 14.63
CA GLY A 487 2.48 29.95 14.25
C GLY A 487 1.96 28.56 14.62
N ALA A 488 2.72 27.78 15.39
CA ALA A 488 2.31 26.44 15.78
C ALA A 488 1.14 26.47 16.77
N VAL A 489 0.24 25.50 16.63
CA VAL A 489 -0.81 25.21 17.59
C VAL A 489 -0.14 24.81 18.90
N ARG A 490 -0.52 25.48 19.99
CA ARG A 490 0.00 25.24 21.34
C ARG A 490 -1.19 25.04 22.27
N GLY A 491 -1.09 24.02 23.12
CA GLY A 491 -1.98 23.81 24.25
C GLY A 491 -1.68 24.73 25.42
#